data_AF-L8PLF9-F1
#
_entry.id   AF-L8PLF9-F1
#
_cell.length_a   1.000
_cell.length_b   1.000
_cell.length_c   1.000
_cell.angle_alpha   90.00
_cell.angle_beta   90.00
_cell.angle_gamma   90.00
#
_symmetry.space_group_name_H-M   'P 1'
#
loop_
_entity.id
_entity.type
_entity.pdbx_description
1 polymer ?
#
loop_
_entity_poly.entity_id
_entity_poly.type
_entity_poly.pdbx_seq_one_letter_code
_entity_poly.pdbx_strand_id
1 'polypeptide(L)'
;MPTRTFLIGAARERPCTLVVCRGCCCGNPRKHPRTDHAGQLERLRAAGAEHGFQVRTTDCLGPCDQANVVVVQPSAAGRRSGGRATWVGFAMDDDCTEELVRWAAAGGPGLAEPPATLELQFIRPPRDARVRSRR
;
A
#
# COMPACT_ATOMS: atom_id res chain seq x y z
N MET A 1 35.64 13.31 1.07
CA MET A 1 34.62 12.63 1.90
C MET A 1 33.30 13.35 1.69
N PRO A 2 32.35 12.85 0.86
CA PRO A 2 31.13 13.60 0.61
C PRO A 2 30.21 13.54 1.83
N THR A 3 29.61 14.69 2.09
CA THR A 3 28.92 15.11 3.29
C THR A 3 27.66 14.29 3.54
N ARG A 4 27.60 13.67 4.73
CA ARG A 4 26.54 12.79 5.24
C ARG A 4 25.18 13.49 5.47
N THR A 5 25.06 14.77 5.12
CA THR A 5 23.91 15.65 5.40
C THR A 5 22.75 15.46 4.40
N PHE A 6 23.02 15.11 3.12
CA PHE A 6 21.95 14.93 2.11
C PHE A 6 21.06 13.72 2.37
N LEU A 7 21.57 12.67 3.01
CA LEU A 7 20.81 11.44 3.28
C LEU A 7 19.71 11.63 4.34
N ILE A 8 19.84 12.64 5.20
CA ILE A 8 18.90 12.90 6.29
C ILE A 8 17.65 13.63 5.76
N GLY A 9 17.79 14.49 4.75
CA GLY A 9 16.66 15.20 4.12
C GLY A 9 15.69 14.25 3.40
N ALA A 10 16.22 13.32 2.60
CA ALA A 10 15.41 12.31 1.89
C ALA A 10 14.65 11.37 2.85
N ALA A 11 15.19 11.11 4.05
CA ALA A 11 14.48 10.35 5.08
C ALA A 11 13.32 11.15 5.74
N ARG A 12 13.38 12.48 5.72
CA ARG A 12 12.36 13.39 6.29
C ARG A 12 11.15 13.59 5.38
N GLU A 13 11.30 13.28 4.09
CA GLU A 13 10.29 13.42 3.03
C GLU A 13 9.98 12.07 2.38
N ARG A 14 9.72 11.05 3.21
CA ARG A 14 9.22 9.78 2.67
C ARG A 14 7.80 9.96 2.13
N PRO A 15 7.53 9.65 0.85
CA PRO A 15 6.19 9.69 0.31
C PRO A 15 5.32 8.58 0.91
N CYS A 16 3.99 8.67 0.69
CA CYS A 16 3.09 7.56 0.98
C CYS A 16 3.56 6.31 0.23
N THR A 17 3.43 5.13 0.84
CA THR A 17 3.87 3.87 0.22
C THR A 17 2.76 2.82 0.27
N LEU A 18 2.37 2.29 -0.88
CA LEU A 18 1.52 1.12 -0.99
C LEU A 18 2.38 -0.14 -0.98
N VAL A 19 2.17 -1.03 -0.01
CA VAL A 19 2.80 -2.34 0.05
C VAL A 19 1.78 -3.38 -0.37
N VAL A 20 1.97 -3.97 -1.55
CA VAL A 20 1.03 -4.87 -2.20
C VAL A 20 1.46 -6.32 -1.98
N CYS A 21 0.58 -7.15 -1.42
CA CYS A 21 0.85 -8.58 -1.25
C CYS A 21 0.74 -9.32 -2.60
N ARG A 22 1.77 -10.07 -2.97
CA ARG A 22 1.87 -10.81 -4.25
C ARG A 22 2.45 -12.22 -4.06
N GLY A 23 2.01 -12.93 -3.03
CA GLY A 23 2.41 -14.32 -2.77
C GLY A 23 1.35 -15.37 -3.07
N CYS A 24 1.38 -16.48 -2.32
CA CYS A 24 0.59 -17.67 -2.64
C CYS A 24 -0.94 -17.48 -2.51
N CYS A 25 -1.38 -16.49 -1.73
CA CYS A 25 -2.79 -16.14 -1.54
C CYS A 25 -3.19 -14.91 -2.36
N CYS A 26 -2.41 -13.82 -2.29
CA CYS A 26 -2.67 -12.56 -2.99
C CYS A 26 -1.95 -12.54 -4.35
N GLY A 27 -2.66 -12.22 -5.44
CA GLY A 27 -2.05 -12.23 -6.78
C GLY A 27 -2.14 -13.57 -7.51
N ASN A 28 -2.93 -14.52 -7.02
CA ASN A 28 -3.05 -15.86 -7.59
C ASN A 28 -4.36 -16.00 -8.42
N PRO A 29 -4.28 -16.03 -9.76
CA PRO A 29 -5.46 -16.16 -10.62
C PRO A 29 -6.23 -17.47 -10.41
N ARG A 30 -5.61 -18.52 -9.87
CA ARG A 30 -6.33 -19.77 -9.55
C ARG A 30 -7.29 -19.59 -8.38
N LYS A 31 -6.99 -18.69 -7.45
CA LYS A 31 -7.84 -18.38 -6.30
C LYS A 31 -8.86 -17.28 -6.62
N HIS A 32 -8.44 -16.30 -7.43
CA HIS A 32 -9.29 -15.17 -7.82
C HIS A 32 -9.25 -14.99 -9.35
N PRO A 33 -9.90 -15.88 -10.12
CA PRO A 33 -9.80 -15.90 -11.59
C PRO A 33 -10.45 -14.69 -12.27
N ARG A 34 -11.32 -13.98 -11.56
CA ARG A 34 -12.00 -12.77 -12.06
C ARG A 34 -11.22 -11.48 -11.78
N THR A 35 -10.07 -11.57 -11.13
CA THR A 35 -9.28 -10.40 -10.74
C THR A 35 -8.00 -10.34 -11.56
N ASP A 36 -7.80 -9.23 -12.26
CA ASP A 36 -6.54 -8.94 -12.93
C ASP A 36 -5.51 -8.35 -11.94
N HIS A 37 -4.81 -9.25 -11.25
CA HIS A 37 -3.79 -8.86 -10.28
C HIS A 37 -2.57 -8.18 -10.91
N ALA A 38 -2.21 -8.57 -12.14
CA ALA A 38 -1.05 -8.01 -12.82
C ALA A 38 -1.38 -6.59 -13.31
N GLY A 39 -2.51 -6.41 -13.99
CA GLY A 39 -2.99 -5.11 -14.42
C GLY A 39 -3.21 -4.16 -13.26
N GLN A 40 -3.75 -4.63 -12.14
CA GLN A 40 -3.84 -3.82 -10.91
C GLN A 40 -2.46 -3.33 -10.45
N LEU A 41 -1.45 -4.21 -10.38
CA LEU A 41 -0.11 -3.82 -9.93
C LEU A 41 0.52 -2.78 -10.86
N GLU A 42 0.38 -2.95 -12.17
CA GLU A 42 0.90 -2.01 -13.16
C GLU A 42 0.18 -0.66 -13.09
N ARG A 43 -1.15 -0.64 -12.93
CA ARG A 43 -1.91 0.61 -12.69
C ARG A 43 -1.42 1.34 -11.44
N LEU A 44 -1.24 0.63 -10.32
CA LEU A 44 -0.72 1.22 -9.08
C LEU A 44 0.69 1.82 -9.28
N ARG A 45 1.57 1.11 -9.99
CA ARG A 45 2.94 1.58 -10.27
C ARG A 45 2.96 2.81 -11.18
N ALA A 46 2.16 2.81 -12.25
CA ALA A 46 2.02 3.93 -13.16
C ALA A 46 1.50 5.18 -12.42
N ALA A 47 0.42 5.02 -11.64
CA ALA A 47 -0.14 6.10 -10.84
C ALA A 47 0.84 6.60 -9.75
N GLY A 48 1.65 5.70 -9.17
CA GLY A 48 2.70 6.10 -8.21
C GLY A 48 3.79 6.95 -8.86
N ALA A 49 4.19 6.62 -10.09
CA ALA A 49 5.14 7.42 -10.87
C ALA A 49 4.56 8.79 -11.25
N GLU A 50 3.26 8.86 -11.56
CA GLU A 50 2.56 10.10 -11.91
C GLU A 50 2.34 11.02 -10.70
N HIS A 51 1.88 10.47 -9.57
CA HIS A 51 1.42 11.24 -8.42
C HIS A 51 2.43 11.31 -7.26
N GLY A 52 3.58 10.64 -7.38
CA GLY A 52 4.69 10.77 -6.42
C GLY A 52 4.57 9.91 -5.15
N PHE A 53 3.71 8.88 -5.13
CA PHE A 53 3.71 7.86 -4.07
C PHE A 53 4.49 6.61 -4.49
N GLN A 54 4.97 5.83 -3.53
CA GLN A 54 5.73 4.60 -3.80
C GLN A 54 4.82 3.37 -3.83
N VAL A 55 5.16 2.41 -4.69
CA VAL A 55 4.57 1.07 -4.69
C VAL A 55 5.66 0.04 -4.48
N ARG A 56 5.45 -0.86 -3.52
CA ARG A 56 6.33 -1.98 -3.22
C ARG A 56 5.52 -3.26 -3.20
N THR A 57 6.15 -4.37 -3.56
CA THR A 57 5.55 -5.69 -3.44
C THR A 57 6.18 -6.46 -2.29
N THR A 58 5.42 -7.34 -1.68
CA THR A 58 5.89 -8.31 -0.69
C THR A 58 5.26 -9.66 -0.96
N ASP A 59 5.91 -10.74 -0.53
CA ASP A 59 5.38 -12.08 -0.76
C ASP A 59 4.18 -12.33 0.15
N CYS A 60 4.28 -12.00 1.45
CA CYS A 60 3.16 -12.24 2.36
C CYS A 60 3.06 -11.20 3.47
N LEU A 61 1.84 -10.66 3.61
CA LEU A 61 1.44 -9.74 4.66
C LEU A 61 0.77 -10.44 5.86
N GLY A 62 0.32 -11.69 5.72
CA GLY A 62 -0.22 -12.51 6.82
C GLY A 62 -1.72 -12.85 6.71
N PRO A 63 -2.64 -11.87 6.66
CA PRO A 63 -4.10 -12.09 6.56
C PRO A 63 -4.54 -12.68 5.22
N CYS A 64 -4.15 -13.93 4.94
CA CYS A 64 -4.42 -14.59 3.66
C CYS A 64 -5.91 -14.85 3.40
N ASP A 65 -6.74 -14.87 4.44
CA ASP A 65 -8.21 -14.97 4.38
C ASP A 65 -8.87 -13.69 3.88
N GLN A 66 -8.16 -12.55 3.95
CA GLN A 66 -8.67 -11.26 3.52
C GLN A 66 -8.47 -10.99 2.03
N ALA A 67 -7.70 -11.82 1.31
CA ALA A 67 -7.39 -11.70 -0.13
C ALA A 67 -6.81 -10.34 -0.60
N ASN A 68 -5.89 -10.41 -1.56
CA ASN A 68 -5.26 -9.25 -2.21
C ASN A 68 -4.89 -8.05 -1.31
N VAL A 69 -4.30 -8.34 -0.14
CA VAL A 69 -4.06 -7.33 0.91
C VAL A 69 -3.09 -6.24 0.45
N VAL A 70 -3.43 -4.97 0.73
CA VAL A 70 -2.58 -3.79 0.52
C VAL A 70 -2.41 -3.05 1.84
N VAL A 71 -1.18 -2.61 2.14
CA VAL A 71 -0.89 -1.73 3.27
C VAL A 71 -0.54 -0.35 2.78
N VAL A 72 -1.30 0.64 3.22
CA VAL A 72 -1.02 2.06 2.97
C VAL A 72 -0.17 2.59 4.11
N GLN A 73 1.13 2.76 3.86
CA GLN A 73 2.06 3.33 4.82
C GLN A 73 2.02 4.86 4.71
N PRO A 74 1.79 5.58 5.83
CA PRO A 74 1.77 7.03 5.83
C PRO A 74 3.13 7.60 5.42
N SER A 75 3.06 8.71 4.69
CA SER A 75 4.21 9.57 4.41
C SER A 75 4.85 10.09 5.72
N ALA A 76 6.04 10.68 5.62
CA ALA A 76 6.68 11.29 6.77
C ALA A 76 5.82 12.41 7.39
N ALA A 77 5.13 13.20 6.56
CA ALA A 77 4.17 14.21 7.02
C ALA A 77 2.93 13.57 7.66
N GLY A 78 2.33 12.56 7.03
CA GLY A 78 1.18 11.85 7.60
C GLY A 78 1.48 11.22 8.96
N ARG A 79 2.68 10.64 9.14
CA ARG A 79 3.12 10.12 10.44
C ARG A 79 3.21 11.19 11.52
N ARG A 80 3.72 12.38 11.18
CA ARG A 80 3.81 13.53 12.12
C ARG A 80 2.41 14.02 12.53
N SER A 81 1.46 13.96 11.61
CA SER A 81 0.05 14.27 11.84
C SER A 81 -0.72 13.14 12.56
N GLY A 82 -0.03 12.08 13.03
CA GLY A 82 -0.66 10.98 13.75
C GLY A 82 -1.11 9.80 12.89
N GLY A 83 -0.93 9.87 11.57
CA GLY A 83 -1.23 8.79 10.63
C GLY A 83 -0.53 7.48 11.00
N ARG A 84 -1.24 6.37 10.78
CA ARG A 84 -0.75 5.00 11.00
C ARG A 84 -0.92 4.17 9.73
N ALA A 85 -0.15 3.08 9.65
CA ALA A 85 -0.31 2.16 8.54
C ALA A 85 -1.73 1.59 8.54
N THR A 86 -2.40 1.67 7.40
CA THR A 86 -3.77 1.17 7.23
C THR A 86 -3.74 -0.06 6.34
N TRP A 87 -4.52 -1.07 6.69
CA TRP A 87 -4.54 -2.36 6.01
C TRP A 87 -5.87 -2.52 5.30
N VAL A 88 -5.81 -2.80 4.00
CA VAL A 88 -6.98 -2.98 3.14
C VAL A 88 -7.00 -4.43 2.68
N GLY A 89 -8.09 -5.13 2.99
CA GLY A 89 -8.39 -6.47 2.49
C GLY A 89 -9.27 -6.42 1.24
N PHE A 90 -9.40 -7.54 0.54
CA PHE A 90 -10.26 -7.74 -0.62
C PHE A 90 -10.10 -6.68 -1.73
N ALA A 91 -8.93 -6.05 -1.81
CA ALA A 91 -8.65 -4.98 -2.75
C ALA A 91 -8.49 -5.52 -4.17
N MET A 92 -9.58 -5.97 -4.81
CA MET A 92 -9.57 -6.79 -6.02
C MET A 92 -10.26 -6.14 -7.21
N ASP A 93 -11.13 -5.16 -6.97
CA ASP A 93 -11.86 -4.46 -8.02
C ASP A 93 -11.18 -3.15 -8.44
N ASP A 94 -11.66 -2.59 -9.54
CA ASP A 94 -11.11 -1.37 -10.14
C ASP A 94 -11.40 -0.15 -9.26
N ASP A 95 -12.58 -0.05 -8.66
CA ASP A 95 -12.99 1.05 -7.79
C ASP A 95 -12.06 1.15 -6.57
N CYS A 96 -11.80 0.05 -5.87
CA CYS A 96 -10.85 -0.02 -4.76
C CYS A 96 -9.44 0.38 -5.20
N THR A 97 -9.04 -0.01 -6.41
CA THR A 97 -7.72 0.36 -6.96
C THR A 97 -7.63 1.87 -7.18
N GLU A 98 -8.66 2.48 -7.76
CA GLU A 98 -8.72 3.93 -7.98
C GLU A 98 -8.80 4.71 -6.66
N GLU A 99 -9.52 4.20 -5.68
CA GLU A 99 -9.61 4.79 -4.34
C GLU A 99 -8.27 4.75 -3.61
N LEU A 100 -7.54 3.63 -3.69
CA LEU A 100 -6.17 3.53 -3.19
C LEU A 100 -5.24 4.54 -3.86
N VAL A 101 -5.34 4.70 -5.18
CA VAL A 101 -4.54 5.69 -5.93
C VAL A 101 -4.86 7.10 -5.46
N ARG A 102 -6.13 7.49 -5.46
CA ARG A 102 -6.58 8.82 -5.04
C ARG A 102 -6.15 9.13 -3.62
N TRP A 103 -6.32 8.17 -2.70
CA TRP A 103 -5.96 8.37 -1.30
C TRP A 103 -4.44 8.49 -1.11
N ALA A 104 -3.64 7.64 -1.78
CA ALA A 104 -2.19 7.72 -1.73
C ALA A 104 -1.65 9.01 -2.36
N ALA A 105 -2.24 9.47 -3.47
CA ALA A 105 -1.92 10.73 -4.14
C ALA A 105 -2.26 11.94 -3.26
N ALA A 106 -3.33 11.87 -2.47
CA ALA A 106 -3.68 12.88 -1.48
C ALA A 106 -2.79 12.85 -0.21
N GLY A 107 -1.79 11.97 -0.16
CA GLY A 107 -0.81 11.86 0.93
C GLY A 107 -1.08 10.74 1.93
N GLY A 108 -2.21 10.05 1.78
CA GLY A 108 -2.58 8.86 2.56
C GLY A 108 -2.91 9.14 4.04
N PRO A 109 -2.78 8.12 4.91
CA PRO A 109 -3.20 8.20 6.30
C PRO A 109 -2.58 9.39 7.06
N GLY A 110 -3.43 10.15 7.73
CA GLY A 110 -3.06 11.33 8.53
C GLY A 110 -2.93 12.63 7.74
N LEU A 111 -2.99 12.60 6.40
CA LEU A 111 -3.07 13.81 5.57
C LEU A 111 -4.37 13.91 4.78
N ALA A 112 -4.96 12.78 4.41
CA ALA A 112 -6.24 12.71 3.74
C ALA A 112 -7.12 11.64 4.38
N GLU A 113 -8.42 11.91 4.45
CA GLU A 113 -9.41 10.92 4.85
C GLU A 113 -9.56 9.87 3.75
N PRO A 114 -9.60 8.57 4.08
CA PRO A 114 -9.93 7.54 3.10
C PRO A 114 -11.36 7.71 2.57
N PRO A 115 -11.65 7.26 1.34
CA PRO A 115 -13.03 7.12 0.88
C PRO A 115 -13.80 6.13 1.79
N ALA A 116 -15.06 6.45 2.12
CA ALA A 116 -15.88 5.62 3.01
C ALA A 116 -16.07 4.18 2.51
N THR A 117 -16.12 3.98 1.19
CA THR A 117 -16.14 2.68 0.51
C THR A 117 -14.86 1.87 0.78
N LEU A 118 -13.70 2.52 0.74
CA LEU A 118 -12.40 1.91 1.08
C LEU A 118 -12.31 1.55 2.57
N GLU A 119 -12.91 2.35 3.46
CA GLU A 119 -12.94 2.06 4.90
C GLU A 119 -13.66 0.75 5.23
N LEU A 120 -14.69 0.38 4.46
CA LEU A 120 -15.41 -0.89 4.63
C LEU A 120 -14.49 -2.11 4.43
N GLN A 121 -13.38 -1.93 3.73
CA GLN A 121 -12.39 -2.96 3.45
C GLN A 121 -11.21 -2.94 4.44
N PHE A 122 -11.27 -2.10 5.48
CA PHE A 122 -10.20 -2.05 6.48
C PHE A 122 -10.16 -3.30 7.34
N ILE A 123 -8.96 -3.87 7.44
CA ILE A 123 -8.70 -5.06 8.24
C ILE A 123 -7.72 -4.73 9.37
N ARG A 124 -7.72 -5.56 10.42
CA ARG A 124 -6.74 -5.43 11.49
C ARG A 124 -5.38 -5.97 11.03
N PRO A 125 -4.26 -5.34 11.43
CA PRO A 125 -2.95 -5.94 11.23
C PRO A 125 -2.88 -7.30 11.95
N PRO A 126 -2.13 -8.28 11.41
CA PRO A 126 -1.90 -9.53 12.09
C PRO A 126 -1.12 -9.31 13.39
N ARG A 127 -1.45 -10.08 14.43
CA ARG A 127 -0.92 -9.89 15.80
C ARG A 127 0.60 -10.08 15.90
N ASP A 128 1.23 -10.78 14.95
CA ASP A 128 2.66 -11.10 14.89
C ASP A 128 3.36 -10.66 13.59
N ALA A 129 3.03 -9.47 13.07
CA ALA A 129 3.38 -8.98 11.73
C ALA A 129 4.90 -8.97 11.38
N ARG A 130 5.51 -10.12 11.14
CA ARG A 130 6.76 -10.26 10.39
C ARG A 130 6.40 -10.38 8.91
N VAL A 131 6.40 -9.25 8.21
CA VAL A 131 6.23 -9.19 6.76
C VAL A 131 7.40 -9.90 6.09
N ARG A 132 7.14 -10.92 5.27
CA ARG A 132 8.18 -11.67 4.55
C ARG A 132 8.36 -11.07 3.16
N SER A 133 9.51 -10.44 2.91
CA SER A 133 9.91 -9.96 1.57
C SER A 133 10.97 -10.88 0.96
N ARG A 134 10.87 -11.14 -0.35
CA ARG A 134 11.98 -11.69 -1.14
C ARG A 134 13.17 -10.73 -1.13
N ARG A 135 14.37 -11.29 -0.96
CA ARG A 135 15.67 -10.61 -0.99
C ARG A 135 16.21 -10.59 -2.42
#